data_AF-A0A419YQ52-F1
#
_entry.id   AF-A0A419YQ52-F1
#
_cell.length_a   1.000
_cell.length_b   1.000
_cell.length_c   1.000
_cell.angle_alpha   90.00
_cell.angle_beta   90.00
_cell.angle_gamma   90.00
#
_symmetry.space_group_name_H-M   'P 1'
#
loop_
_entity.id
_entity.type
_entity.pdbx_description
1 polymer ?
#
loop_
_entity_poly.entity_id
_entity_poly.type
_entity_poly.pdbx_seq_one_letter_code
_entity_poly.pdbx_strand_id
1 'polypeptide(L)'
;MQPVTFSKSGFEVTAHTRRRVPSGMFEPITTLLVNRGVDYTIGFDTGGYIDARLPDGSFLLVGPQYADYQGPDRTGPQDGWFAGWLEVGGEPTPLYDSQPGQHDHQHGTDPGPLLACINEHLDRRGVPSKQEVQERLVRAESLLHRAGFVPTVHNGVACHRLPAAMLDPGERRTAVTRAADYLRAEGFGVNYPADLTDWVAERAVLPSRPLAGLGGEIAKAGHTEEVVAALSVLTAPGDGVLDQAVDVLHQTAAWWEGLNSTASDPHYAARLREIANRTDSYVREIRALRGDLADRHAAHPQAAARSAASGHDPRVAAALASSPASERTLTGHHAETLLAAPPPAADRPAGRIR
;
A
#
# COMPACT_ATOMS: atom_id res chain seq x y z
N MET A 1 15.11 1.35 -10.80
CA MET A 1 13.80 0.87 -10.28
C MET A 1 13.33 1.85 -9.23
N GLN A 2 12.09 2.32 -9.34
CA GLN A 2 11.55 3.37 -8.48
C GLN A 2 11.51 2.97 -7.01
N PRO A 3 11.86 3.88 -6.09
CA PRO A 3 11.72 3.62 -4.67
C PRO A 3 10.24 3.58 -4.27
N VAL A 4 9.89 2.69 -3.35
CA VAL A 4 8.57 2.72 -2.71
C VAL A 4 8.50 3.97 -1.84
N THR A 5 7.53 4.84 -2.13
CA THR A 5 7.40 6.14 -1.45
C THR A 5 6.23 6.10 -0.50
N PHE A 6 6.48 6.36 0.78
CA PHE A 6 5.44 6.56 1.77
C PHE A 6 5.06 8.04 1.85
N SER A 7 3.77 8.33 1.89
CA SER A 7 3.22 9.68 2.05
C SER A 7 2.20 9.69 3.18
N LYS A 8 2.11 10.82 3.89
CA LYS A 8 1.14 11.05 4.96
C LYS A 8 0.18 12.17 4.55
N SER A 9 -1.12 11.92 4.67
CA SER A 9 -2.17 12.92 4.48
C SER A 9 -3.11 12.86 5.68
N GLY A 10 -2.95 13.80 6.62
CA GLY A 10 -3.65 13.76 7.90
C GLY A 10 -3.30 12.51 8.71
N PHE A 11 -4.29 11.63 8.91
CA PHE A 11 -4.12 10.35 9.61
C PHE A 11 -3.77 9.18 8.68
N GLU A 12 -3.99 9.34 7.37
CA GLU A 12 -3.76 8.31 6.37
C GLU A 12 -2.28 8.25 5.98
N VAL A 13 -1.74 7.03 5.92
CA VAL A 13 -0.40 6.75 5.40
C VAL A 13 -0.55 5.82 4.20
N THR A 14 0.02 6.22 3.07
CA THR A 14 -0.05 5.48 1.81
C THR A 14 1.36 5.20 1.28
N ALA A 15 1.60 3.97 0.83
CA ALA A 15 2.78 3.53 0.11
C ALA A 15 2.46 3.45 -1.39
N HIS A 16 3.29 4.10 -2.20
CA HIS A 16 3.18 4.12 -3.66
C HIS A 16 4.29 3.25 -4.25
N THR A 17 3.89 2.21 -4.98
CA THR A 17 4.80 1.28 -5.67
C THR A 17 5.01 1.66 -7.13
N ARG A 18 4.10 2.46 -7.71
CA ARG A 18 4.19 2.99 -9.07
C ARG A 18 4.05 4.50 -9.10
N ARG A 19 4.71 5.11 -10.07
CA ARG A 19 4.46 6.49 -10.43
C ARG A 19 3.18 6.63 -11.25
N ARG A 20 2.47 7.74 -11.03
CA ARG A 20 1.35 8.18 -11.86
C ARG A 20 1.84 8.60 -13.25
N VAL A 21 1.20 8.07 -14.29
CA VAL A 21 1.39 8.53 -15.67
C VAL A 21 0.55 9.80 -15.88
N PRO A 22 1.13 10.89 -16.39
CA PRO A 22 0.37 12.08 -16.75
C PRO A 22 -0.48 11.80 -18.00
N SER A 23 -1.72 12.29 -18.00
CA SER A 23 -2.60 12.21 -19.17
C SER A 23 -2.18 13.21 -20.24
N GLY A 24 -2.43 12.88 -21.51
CA GLY A 24 -2.20 13.77 -22.65
C GLY A 24 -1.11 13.27 -23.59
N MET A 25 -0.47 14.18 -24.33
CA MET A 25 0.42 13.83 -25.43
C MET A 25 1.64 12.98 -25.04
N PHE A 26 2.12 13.09 -23.80
CA PHE A 26 3.26 12.31 -23.29
C PHE A 26 2.86 10.94 -22.74
N GLU A 27 1.56 10.64 -22.63
CA GLU A 27 1.06 9.40 -22.05
C GLU A 27 1.67 8.14 -22.68
N PRO A 28 1.80 8.01 -24.02
CA PRO A 28 2.38 6.80 -24.62
C PRO A 28 3.84 6.57 -24.19
N ILE A 29 4.66 7.62 -24.21
CA ILE A 29 6.10 7.54 -23.89
C ILE A 29 6.28 7.32 -22.39
N THR A 30 5.59 8.09 -21.56
CA THR A 30 5.67 7.93 -20.11
C THR A 30 5.13 6.59 -19.64
N THR A 31 4.10 6.04 -20.29
CA THR A 31 3.63 4.66 -20.04
C THR A 31 4.71 3.64 -20.36
N LEU A 32 5.41 3.77 -21.50
CA LEU A 32 6.55 2.91 -21.83
C LEU A 32 7.63 3.00 -20.73
N LEU A 33 8.06 4.20 -20.35
CA LEU A 33 9.11 4.40 -19.35
C LEU A 33 8.72 3.85 -17.98
N VAL A 34 7.48 4.07 -17.52
CA VAL A 34 6.97 3.47 -16.27
C VAL A 34 6.98 1.96 -16.34
N ASN A 35 6.54 1.38 -17.46
CA ASN A 35 6.57 -0.07 -17.65
C ASN A 35 7.99 -0.64 -17.67
N ARG A 36 9.00 0.17 -18.03
CA ARG A 36 10.42 -0.20 -17.99
C ARG A 36 11.11 0.20 -16.67
N GLY A 37 10.36 0.72 -15.70
CA GLY A 37 10.88 1.12 -14.39
C GLY A 37 11.90 2.26 -14.45
N VAL A 38 11.81 3.10 -15.48
CA VAL A 38 12.70 4.24 -15.76
C VAL A 38 12.12 5.50 -15.13
N ASP A 39 12.97 6.23 -14.41
CA ASP A 39 12.62 7.53 -13.84
C ASP A 39 12.71 8.63 -14.88
N TYR A 40 11.78 9.59 -14.81
CA TYR A 40 11.73 10.71 -15.74
C TYR A 40 11.28 12.02 -15.10
N THR A 41 11.53 13.14 -15.75
CA THR A 41 10.94 14.44 -15.46
C THR A 41 10.32 14.97 -16.75
N ILE A 42 9.36 15.88 -16.62
CA ILE A 42 8.81 16.59 -17.77
C ILE A 42 9.18 18.06 -17.58
N GLY A 43 10.05 18.57 -18.44
CA GLY A 43 10.45 19.98 -18.46
C GLY A 43 9.41 20.78 -19.22
N PHE A 44 8.56 21.54 -18.51
CA PHE A 44 7.56 22.39 -19.15
C PHE A 44 8.12 23.77 -19.54
N ASP A 45 9.23 24.19 -18.94
CA ASP A 45 9.78 25.54 -19.07
C ASP A 45 10.44 25.83 -20.44
N THR A 46 10.68 24.78 -21.25
CA THR A 46 11.47 24.85 -22.49
C THR A 46 10.77 24.17 -23.68
N GLY A 47 9.44 24.11 -23.64
CA GLY A 47 8.64 23.53 -24.72
C GLY A 47 8.29 22.06 -24.53
N GLY A 48 8.24 21.55 -23.30
CA GLY A 48 7.70 20.21 -23.02
C GLY A 48 8.55 19.09 -23.59
N TYR A 49 9.54 18.60 -22.84
CA TYR A 49 10.21 17.33 -23.16
C TYR A 49 10.30 16.44 -21.92
N ILE A 50 10.43 15.15 -22.17
CA ILE A 50 10.71 14.12 -21.16
C ILE A 50 12.23 13.99 -21.07
N ASP A 51 12.75 14.09 -19.85
CA ASP A 51 14.13 13.72 -19.52
C ASP A 51 14.08 12.47 -18.65
N ALA A 52 14.62 11.36 -19.15
CA ALA A 52 14.56 10.06 -18.51
C ALA A 52 15.97 9.55 -18.20
N ARG A 53 16.23 9.31 -16.90
CA ARG A 53 17.53 8.81 -16.44
C ARG A 53 17.54 7.28 -16.43
N LEU A 54 18.48 6.69 -17.14
CA LEU A 54 18.66 5.25 -17.23
C LEU A 54 19.55 4.70 -16.09
N PRO A 55 19.50 3.38 -15.83
CA PRO A 55 20.29 2.75 -14.76
C PRO A 55 21.80 2.90 -14.89
N ASP A 56 22.30 3.01 -16.12
CA ASP A 56 23.71 3.25 -16.44
C ASP A 56 24.15 4.70 -16.21
N GLY A 57 23.22 5.58 -15.81
CA GLY A 57 23.48 6.98 -15.48
C GLY A 57 23.27 7.95 -16.63
N SER A 58 23.07 7.46 -17.84
CA SER A 58 22.80 8.27 -19.03
C SER A 58 21.33 8.66 -19.19
N PHE A 59 21.04 9.53 -20.17
CA PHE A 59 19.76 10.21 -20.29
C PHE A 59 19.13 9.99 -21.66
N LEU A 60 17.83 9.73 -21.65
CA LEU A 60 16.98 9.72 -22.82
C LEU A 60 16.12 10.99 -22.82
N LEU A 61 16.28 11.80 -23.85
CA LEU A 61 15.48 13.01 -24.08
C LEU A 61 14.44 12.70 -25.15
N VAL A 62 13.16 12.91 -24.87
CA VAL A 62 12.07 12.67 -25.84
C VAL A 62 11.10 13.84 -25.80
N GLY A 63 10.80 14.42 -26.95
CA GLY A 63 9.87 15.53 -27.02
C GLY A 63 9.10 15.60 -28.31
N PRO A 64 7.89 16.19 -28.29
CA PRO A 64 7.27 16.69 -29.50
C PRO A 64 8.14 17.76 -30.13
N GLN A 65 7.92 17.96 -31.42
CA GLN A 65 8.43 19.13 -32.10
C GLN A 65 7.30 20.07 -32.50
N TYR A 66 7.60 21.36 -32.36
CA TYR A 66 6.67 22.45 -32.65
C TYR A 66 7.23 23.28 -33.80
N ALA A 67 6.34 23.66 -34.72
CA ALA A 67 6.64 24.67 -35.71
C ALA A 67 6.94 26.01 -35.02
N ASP A 68 7.76 26.84 -35.67
CA ASP A 68 8.21 28.17 -35.19
C ASP A 68 7.08 29.16 -34.82
N TYR A 69 5.80 28.79 -35.01
CA TYR A 69 4.62 29.61 -34.69
C TYR A 69 3.61 28.88 -33.78
N GLN A 70 3.52 29.31 -32.53
CA GLN A 70 2.53 28.82 -31.56
C GLN A 70 1.26 29.69 -31.60
N GLY A 71 0.19 29.19 -32.21
CA GLY A 71 -1.16 29.74 -32.03
C GLY A 71 -1.76 29.30 -30.69
N PRO A 72 -2.65 30.09 -30.06
CA PRO A 72 -3.09 29.90 -28.66
C PRO A 72 -3.94 28.64 -28.37
N ASP A 73 -4.36 27.88 -29.38
CA ASP A 73 -5.37 26.81 -29.24
C ASP A 73 -4.88 25.37 -29.58
N ARG A 74 -3.56 25.08 -29.59
CA ARG A 74 -3.05 23.77 -30.06
C ARG A 74 -2.35 22.93 -28.99
N THR A 75 -2.70 21.63 -28.94
CA THR A 75 -2.40 20.71 -27.82
C THR A 75 -1.65 19.41 -28.21
N GLY A 76 -0.84 19.42 -29.28
CA GLY A 76 -0.09 18.22 -29.72
C GLY A 76 1.13 18.50 -30.63
N PRO A 77 1.93 17.47 -30.99
CA PRO A 77 3.11 17.62 -31.86
C PRO A 77 2.67 18.04 -33.27
N GLN A 78 3.34 19.03 -33.86
CA GLN A 78 2.98 19.54 -35.19
C GLN A 78 3.91 19.01 -36.28
N ASP A 79 5.21 18.90 -35.96
CA ASP A 79 6.24 18.52 -36.93
C ASP A 79 6.85 17.13 -36.65
N GLY A 80 6.29 16.40 -35.69
CA GLY A 80 6.70 15.05 -35.34
C GLY A 80 7.30 14.95 -33.95
N TRP A 81 8.16 13.94 -33.76
CA TRP A 81 8.80 13.59 -32.50
C TRP A 81 10.29 13.45 -32.70
N PHE A 82 11.05 13.73 -31.64
CA PHE A 82 12.44 13.31 -31.56
C PHE A 82 12.71 12.49 -30.31
N ALA A 83 13.72 11.64 -30.40
CA ALA A 83 14.41 11.06 -29.28
C ALA A 83 15.92 11.27 -29.44
N GLY A 84 16.55 11.81 -28.40
CA GLY A 84 17.98 11.96 -28.28
C GLY A 84 18.52 11.15 -27.11
N TRP A 85 19.70 10.60 -27.29
CA TRP A 85 20.43 9.88 -26.25
C TRP A 85 21.63 10.68 -25.80
N LEU A 86 21.85 10.78 -24.50
CA LEU A 86 22.95 11.54 -23.93
C LEU A 86 23.75 10.67 -22.96
N GLU A 87 24.99 10.36 -23.32
CA GLU A 87 25.96 9.79 -22.37
C GLU A 87 26.40 10.84 -21.35
N VAL A 88 26.80 10.40 -20.16
CA VAL A 88 27.20 11.32 -19.08
C VAL A 88 28.40 12.15 -19.53
N GLY A 89 28.18 13.45 -19.72
CA GLY A 89 29.22 14.39 -20.20
C GLY A 89 29.54 14.30 -21.70
N GLY A 90 28.73 13.56 -22.48
CA GLY A 90 28.82 13.48 -23.93
C GLY A 90 27.93 14.49 -24.66
N GLU A 91 27.95 14.43 -25.99
CA GLU A 91 27.01 15.17 -26.84
C GLU A 91 25.75 14.32 -27.12
N PRO A 92 24.57 14.94 -27.32
CA PRO A 92 23.35 14.21 -27.66
C PRO A 92 23.48 13.51 -29.01
N THR A 93 23.25 12.19 -29.03
CA THR A 93 23.17 11.39 -30.24
C THR A 93 21.71 11.19 -30.63
N PRO A 94 21.30 11.53 -31.86
CA PRO A 94 19.92 11.32 -32.30
C PRO A 94 19.60 9.83 -32.38
N LEU A 95 18.48 9.41 -31.77
CA LEU A 95 17.95 8.05 -31.87
C LEU A 95 16.79 7.95 -32.85
N TYR A 96 15.98 9.01 -32.93
CA TYR A 96 14.80 9.09 -33.77
C TYR A 96 14.49 10.55 -34.06
N ASP A 97 14.14 10.86 -35.31
CA ASP A 97 13.70 12.20 -35.68
C ASP A 97 12.75 12.17 -36.88
N SER A 98 11.45 12.40 -36.61
CA SER A 98 10.40 12.40 -37.63
C SER A 98 10.07 13.77 -38.21
N GLN A 99 10.95 14.76 -38.03
CA GLN A 99 10.90 16.04 -38.74
C GLN A 99 10.83 15.88 -40.27
N PRO A 100 10.14 16.80 -40.97
CA PRO A 100 10.29 16.93 -42.42
C PRO A 100 11.76 17.07 -42.84
N GLY A 101 12.22 16.16 -43.69
CA GLY A 101 13.60 16.14 -44.20
C GLY A 101 14.60 15.34 -43.36
N GLN A 102 14.19 14.79 -42.22
CA GLN A 102 15.02 13.86 -41.42
C GLN A 102 14.75 12.40 -41.79
N HIS A 103 15.51 11.49 -41.18
CA HIS A 103 15.48 10.06 -41.51
C HIS A 103 14.09 9.43 -41.30
N ASP A 104 13.40 9.79 -40.21
CA ASP A 104 12.14 9.17 -39.81
C ASP A 104 10.91 9.99 -40.24
N HIS A 105 11.09 10.96 -41.14
CA HIS A 105 10.06 11.95 -41.52
C HIS A 105 8.72 11.33 -41.97
N GLN A 106 8.78 10.15 -42.57
CA GLN A 106 7.63 9.41 -43.05
C GLN A 106 6.63 9.02 -41.94
N HIS A 107 7.08 9.01 -40.69
CA HIS A 107 6.28 8.65 -39.53
C HIS A 107 5.54 9.84 -38.89
N GLY A 108 5.92 11.08 -39.24
CA GLY A 108 5.25 12.30 -38.79
C GLY A 108 4.97 12.32 -37.29
N THR A 109 3.70 12.48 -36.91
CA THR A 109 3.25 12.60 -35.51
C THR A 109 2.86 11.27 -34.85
N ASP A 110 2.93 10.13 -35.57
CA ASP A 110 2.64 8.81 -35.01
C ASP A 110 3.72 8.40 -33.99
N PRO A 111 3.38 8.19 -32.71
CA PRO A 111 4.35 7.77 -31.71
C PRO A 111 4.72 6.28 -31.84
N GLY A 112 4.02 5.45 -32.62
CA GLY A 112 4.27 4.01 -32.71
C GLY A 112 5.73 3.66 -33.07
N PRO A 113 6.25 4.16 -34.20
CA PRO A 113 7.65 3.93 -34.62
C PRO A 113 8.68 4.47 -33.61
N LEU A 114 8.41 5.65 -33.02
CA LEU A 114 9.22 6.21 -31.94
C LEU A 114 9.29 5.27 -30.73
N LEU A 115 8.14 4.76 -30.26
CA LEU A 115 8.06 3.87 -29.10
C LEU A 115 8.80 2.55 -29.36
N ALA A 116 8.74 2.02 -30.58
CA ALA A 116 9.49 0.83 -30.97
C ALA A 116 11.01 1.10 -30.93
N CYS A 117 11.46 2.22 -31.51
CA CYS A 117 12.86 2.63 -31.47
C CYS A 117 13.38 2.81 -30.03
N ILE A 118 12.63 3.51 -29.17
CA ILE A 118 12.96 3.68 -27.76
C ILE A 118 13.04 2.32 -27.07
N ASN A 119 12.04 1.45 -27.24
CA ASN A 119 12.03 0.16 -26.55
C ASN A 119 13.22 -0.72 -26.97
N GLU A 120 13.56 -0.78 -28.26
CA GLU A 120 14.75 -1.50 -28.75
C GLU A 120 16.04 -0.92 -28.18
N HIS A 121 16.14 0.41 -28.06
CA HIS A 121 17.29 1.05 -27.42
C HIS A 121 17.41 0.67 -25.94
N LEU A 122 16.30 0.67 -25.20
CA LEU A 122 16.25 0.26 -23.79
C LEU A 122 16.64 -1.21 -23.63
N ASP A 123 16.21 -2.09 -24.53
CA ASP A 123 16.60 -3.50 -24.56
C ASP A 123 18.12 -3.66 -24.78
N ARG A 124 18.70 -2.95 -25.76
CA ARG A 124 20.16 -2.96 -26.00
C ARG A 124 20.99 -2.46 -24.82
N ARG A 125 20.43 -1.55 -24.02
CA ARG A 125 21.07 -1.01 -22.81
C ARG A 125 20.85 -1.88 -21.56
N GLY A 126 20.12 -2.98 -21.66
CA GLY A 126 19.85 -3.86 -20.52
C GLY A 126 18.94 -3.23 -19.46
N VAL A 127 18.09 -2.28 -19.87
CA VAL A 127 17.04 -1.73 -18.99
C VAL A 127 16.02 -2.84 -18.73
N PRO A 128 15.50 -3.01 -17.49
CA PRO A 128 14.54 -4.06 -17.18
C PRO A 128 13.34 -4.07 -18.11
N SER A 129 12.94 -5.26 -18.53
CA SER A 129 11.72 -5.50 -19.30
C SER A 129 10.46 -5.19 -18.50
N LYS A 130 9.33 -5.03 -19.21
CA LYS A 130 8.02 -4.87 -18.57
C LYS A 130 7.70 -6.01 -17.60
N GLN A 131 8.08 -7.24 -17.95
CA GLN A 131 7.84 -8.41 -17.12
C GLN A 131 8.66 -8.35 -15.83
N GLU A 132 9.96 -8.08 -15.90
CA GLU A 132 10.83 -7.98 -14.72
C GLU A 132 10.37 -6.86 -13.76
N VAL A 133 9.93 -5.73 -14.32
CA VAL A 133 9.35 -4.63 -13.54
C VAL A 133 8.04 -5.06 -12.90
N GLN A 134 7.17 -5.75 -13.62
CA GLN A 134 5.90 -6.25 -13.08
C GLN A 134 6.11 -7.27 -11.96
N GLU A 135 7.01 -8.24 -12.13
CA GLU A 135 7.37 -9.23 -11.12
C GLU A 135 7.87 -8.54 -9.85
N ARG A 136 8.71 -7.52 -10.01
CA ARG A 136 9.21 -6.78 -8.86
C ARG A 136 8.16 -5.90 -8.19
N LEU A 137 7.22 -5.35 -8.96
CA LEU A 137 6.08 -4.63 -8.38
C LEU A 137 5.22 -5.59 -7.55
N VAL A 138 4.88 -6.76 -8.08
CA VAL A 138 4.17 -7.81 -7.32
C VAL A 138 4.94 -8.19 -6.05
N ARG A 139 6.28 -8.26 -6.10
CA ARG A 139 7.10 -8.48 -4.91
C ARG A 139 6.96 -7.36 -3.87
N ALA A 140 6.98 -6.10 -4.28
CA ALA A 140 6.76 -4.98 -3.36
C ALA A 140 5.36 -5.02 -2.74
N GLU A 141 4.33 -5.32 -3.54
CA GLU A 141 2.94 -5.45 -3.09
C GLU A 141 2.79 -6.59 -2.07
N SER A 142 3.46 -7.74 -2.28
CA SER A 142 3.53 -8.83 -1.31
C SER A 142 4.10 -8.37 0.03
N LEU A 143 5.23 -7.67 0.02
CA LEU A 143 5.90 -7.23 1.24
C LEU A 143 5.03 -6.23 2.02
N LEU A 144 4.37 -5.30 1.33
CA LEU A 144 3.40 -4.38 1.92
C LEU A 144 2.18 -5.13 2.48
N HIS A 145 1.64 -6.10 1.74
CA HIS A 145 0.55 -6.95 2.18
C HIS A 145 0.90 -7.77 3.43
N ARG A 146 2.14 -8.28 3.53
CA ARG A 146 2.63 -8.98 4.72
C ARG A 146 2.94 -8.04 5.88
N ALA A 147 3.25 -6.78 5.61
CA ALA A 147 3.42 -5.75 6.62
C ALA A 147 2.08 -5.20 7.18
N GLY A 148 0.93 -5.67 6.68
CA GLY A 148 -0.39 -5.26 7.16
C GLY A 148 -1.09 -4.19 6.32
N PHE A 149 -0.47 -3.73 5.23
CA PHE A 149 -1.10 -2.71 4.38
C PHE A 149 -2.26 -3.28 3.58
N VAL A 150 -3.22 -2.42 3.25
CA VAL A 150 -4.43 -2.72 2.49
C VAL A 150 -4.31 -2.08 1.09
N PRO A 151 -4.51 -2.85 -0.01
CA PRO A 151 -4.52 -2.28 -1.35
C PRO A 151 -5.69 -1.32 -1.52
N THR A 152 -5.44 -0.19 -2.17
CA THR A 152 -6.45 0.83 -2.48
C THR A 152 -6.13 1.51 -3.82
N VAL A 153 -7.05 2.32 -4.33
CA VAL A 153 -6.84 3.13 -5.52
C VAL A 153 -6.94 4.59 -5.11
N HIS A 154 -5.89 5.36 -5.35
CA HIS A 154 -5.86 6.80 -5.11
C HIS A 154 -5.60 7.53 -6.43
N ASN A 155 -6.52 8.39 -6.85
CA ASN A 155 -6.45 9.14 -8.13
C ASN A 155 -6.17 8.24 -9.35
N GLY A 156 -6.78 7.05 -9.39
CA GLY A 156 -6.61 6.08 -10.47
C GLY A 156 -5.31 5.27 -10.43
N VAL A 157 -4.48 5.45 -9.40
CA VAL A 157 -3.23 4.71 -9.21
C VAL A 157 -3.39 3.70 -8.07
N ALA A 158 -3.02 2.45 -8.33
CA ALA A 158 -2.96 1.41 -7.30
C ALA A 158 -1.87 1.77 -6.28
N CYS A 159 -2.26 1.81 -5.01
CA CYS A 159 -1.37 2.08 -3.90
C CYS A 159 -1.78 1.23 -2.68
N HIS A 160 -1.05 1.33 -1.58
CA HIS A 160 -1.34 0.59 -0.37
C HIS A 160 -1.42 1.53 0.82
N ARG A 161 -2.47 1.45 1.61
CA ARG A 161 -2.62 2.28 2.81
C ARG A 161 -2.55 1.45 4.09
N LEU A 162 -2.25 2.12 5.20
CA LEU A 162 -2.46 1.52 6.51
C LEU A 162 -3.96 1.26 6.76
N PRO A 163 -4.28 0.32 7.66
CA PRO A 163 -5.66 0.06 8.04
C PRO A 163 -6.39 1.31 8.54
N ALA A 164 -7.66 1.48 8.14
CA ALA A 164 -8.43 2.70 8.41
C ALA A 164 -8.59 3.00 9.92
N ALA A 165 -8.82 1.97 10.75
CA ALA A 165 -8.97 2.12 12.20
C ALA A 165 -7.64 2.11 12.98
N MET A 166 -6.48 2.03 12.31
CA MET A 166 -5.16 2.15 12.95
C MET A 166 -4.83 3.62 13.22
N LEU A 167 -5.39 4.16 14.31
CA LEU A 167 -5.28 5.59 14.66
C LEU A 167 -4.03 5.91 15.50
N ASP A 168 -3.51 4.95 16.25
CA ASP A 168 -2.36 5.17 17.14
C ASP A 168 -1.10 5.57 16.33
N PRO A 169 -0.46 6.72 16.62
CA PRO A 169 0.73 7.15 15.89
C PRO A 169 1.94 6.22 16.05
N GLY A 170 2.11 5.59 17.22
CA GLY A 170 3.25 4.68 17.48
C GLY A 170 3.10 3.36 16.72
N GLU A 171 1.88 2.82 16.69
CA GLU A 171 1.53 1.65 15.91
C GLU A 171 1.71 1.90 14.41
N ARG A 172 1.22 3.03 13.90
CA ARG A 172 1.42 3.42 12.48
C ARG A 172 2.90 3.50 12.12
N ARG A 173 3.72 4.09 12.99
CA ARG A 173 5.17 4.19 12.80
C ARG A 173 5.83 2.81 12.81
N THR A 174 5.41 1.92 13.70
CA THR A 174 5.88 0.53 13.76
C THR A 174 5.53 -0.23 12.47
N ALA A 175 4.31 -0.07 11.96
CA ALA A 175 3.87 -0.71 10.72
C ALA A 175 4.66 -0.22 9.49
N VAL A 176 4.91 1.09 9.38
CA VAL A 176 5.73 1.68 8.30
C VAL A 176 7.18 1.21 8.40
N THR A 177 7.75 1.21 9.60
CA THR A 177 9.14 0.76 9.84
C THR A 177 9.29 -0.71 9.43
N ARG A 178 8.35 -1.58 9.85
CA ARG A 178 8.30 -2.99 9.43
C ARG A 178 8.23 -3.16 7.91
N ALA A 179 7.36 -2.40 7.24
CA ALA A 179 7.26 -2.43 5.79
C ALA A 179 8.56 -1.98 5.09
N ALA A 180 9.16 -0.90 5.58
CA ALA A 180 10.41 -0.38 5.06
C ALA A 180 11.56 -1.39 5.23
N ASP A 181 11.62 -2.09 6.37
CA ASP A 181 12.63 -3.12 6.61
C ASP A 181 12.45 -4.32 5.67
N TYR A 182 11.22 -4.79 5.48
CA TYR A 182 10.92 -5.86 4.52
C TYR A 182 11.32 -5.49 3.08
N LEU A 183 11.00 -4.27 2.65
CA LEU A 183 11.36 -3.75 1.34
C LEU A 183 12.88 -3.63 1.17
N ARG A 184 13.59 -3.09 2.18
CA ARG A 184 15.05 -2.94 2.12
C ARG A 184 15.79 -4.26 2.14
N ALA A 185 15.34 -5.22 2.95
CA ALA A 185 15.93 -6.56 2.99
C ALA A 185 15.91 -7.23 1.61
N GLU A 186 14.91 -6.89 0.79
CA GLU A 186 14.73 -7.37 -0.57
C GLU A 186 15.34 -6.43 -1.63
N GLY A 187 16.12 -5.41 -1.22
CA GLY A 187 16.84 -4.50 -2.11
C GLY A 187 16.01 -3.39 -2.75
N PHE A 188 14.81 -3.09 -2.23
CA PHE A 188 14.05 -1.94 -2.69
C PHE A 188 14.59 -0.64 -2.09
N GLY A 189 14.65 0.41 -2.91
CA GLY A 189 14.76 1.78 -2.41
C GLY A 189 13.47 2.15 -1.67
N VAL A 190 13.58 2.87 -0.56
CA VAL A 190 12.44 3.29 0.25
C VAL A 190 12.60 4.74 0.65
N ASN A 191 11.59 5.55 0.33
CA ASN A 191 11.49 6.95 0.71
C ASN A 191 10.33 7.16 1.68
N TYR A 192 10.57 7.81 2.81
CA TYR A 192 9.51 8.17 3.76
C TYR A 192 9.82 9.48 4.50
N PRO A 193 8.80 10.23 4.92
CA PRO A 193 8.94 11.36 5.83
C PRO A 193 9.60 10.95 7.15
N ALA A 194 10.47 11.82 7.69
CA ALA A 194 11.25 11.52 8.89
C ALA A 194 10.40 11.25 10.16
N ASP A 195 9.15 11.73 10.19
CA ASP A 195 8.21 11.54 11.31
C ASP A 195 7.51 10.17 11.30
N LEU A 196 7.66 9.39 10.22
CA LEU A 196 6.98 8.12 9.99
C LEU A 196 7.80 6.87 10.32
N THR A 197 9.02 7.00 10.86
CA THR A 197 9.84 5.84 11.24
C THR A 197 10.58 6.02 12.56
N ASP A 198 10.73 4.92 13.31
CA ASP A 198 11.60 4.88 14.49
C ASP A 198 12.97 4.31 14.09
N TRP A 199 13.98 5.18 14.05
CA TRP A 199 15.36 4.81 13.67
C TRP A 199 16.09 3.92 14.69
N VAL A 200 15.48 3.70 15.86
CA VAL A 200 16.09 3.02 17.01
C VAL A 200 15.60 1.57 17.15
N ALA A 201 14.59 1.16 16.37
CA ALA A 201 14.07 -0.20 16.42
C ALA A 201 15.01 -1.22 15.77
N GLU A 202 15.06 -2.44 16.30
CA GLU A 202 15.69 -3.57 15.61
C GLU A 202 15.01 -3.79 14.25
N ARG A 203 15.81 -4.06 13.22
CA ARG A 203 15.28 -4.29 11.86
C ARG A 203 14.29 -5.44 11.86
N ALA A 204 13.08 -5.19 11.41
CA ALA A 204 12.07 -6.23 11.29
C ALA A 204 12.46 -7.22 10.18
N VAL A 205 12.45 -8.50 10.52
CA VAL A 205 12.65 -9.60 9.56
C VAL A 205 11.29 -10.20 9.23
N LEU A 206 11.07 -10.50 7.95
CA LEU A 206 9.84 -11.15 7.52
C LEU A 206 9.71 -12.52 8.22
N PRO A 207 8.67 -12.75 9.03
CA PRO A 207 8.56 -13.98 9.80
C PRO A 207 8.28 -15.15 8.86
N SER A 208 9.06 -16.23 9.02
CA SER A 208 8.73 -17.50 8.38
C SER A 208 7.57 -18.13 9.14
N ARG A 209 6.40 -18.22 8.50
CA ARG A 209 5.19 -18.79 9.08
C ARG A 209 4.77 -20.05 8.32
N PRO A 210 4.89 -21.24 8.92
CA PRO A 210 4.49 -22.48 8.26
C PRO A 210 2.97 -22.61 8.20
N LEU A 211 2.48 -23.16 7.08
CA LEU A 211 1.04 -23.37 6.84
C LEU A 211 0.38 -24.23 7.94
N ALA A 212 1.08 -25.24 8.46
CA ALA A 212 0.56 -26.20 9.43
C ALA A 212 0.11 -25.58 10.77
N GLY A 213 0.54 -24.36 11.09
CA GLY A 213 0.20 -23.65 12.33
C GLY A 213 -0.90 -22.59 12.19
N LEU A 214 -1.23 -22.15 10.97
CA LEU A 214 -2.05 -20.96 10.75
C LEU A 214 -3.46 -21.07 11.34
N GLY A 215 -4.10 -22.25 11.24
CA GLY A 215 -5.43 -22.46 11.84
C GLY A 215 -5.42 -22.28 13.37
N GLY A 216 -4.34 -22.72 14.03
CA GLY A 216 -4.14 -22.54 15.47
C GLY A 216 -3.84 -21.09 15.87
N GLU A 217 -3.08 -20.37 15.04
CA GLU A 217 -2.85 -18.92 15.22
C GLU A 217 -4.16 -18.14 15.12
N ILE A 218 -4.95 -18.38 14.06
CA ILE A 218 -6.25 -17.72 13.84
C ILE A 218 -7.22 -18.03 14.99
N ALA A 219 -7.30 -19.28 15.44
CA ALA A 219 -8.20 -19.67 16.53
C ALA A 219 -7.85 -19.00 17.87
N LYS A 220 -6.57 -18.66 18.09
CA LYS A 220 -6.09 -17.99 19.31
C LYS A 220 -6.10 -16.48 19.19
N ALA A 221 -6.36 -15.94 18.00
CA ALA A 221 -6.14 -14.54 17.69
C ALA A 221 -6.91 -13.60 18.64
N GLY A 222 -6.16 -12.72 19.31
CA GLY A 222 -6.72 -11.72 20.21
C GLY A 222 -7.19 -10.46 19.49
N HIS A 223 -6.60 -10.19 18.32
CA HIS A 223 -6.81 -8.99 17.53
C HIS A 223 -6.92 -9.33 16.04
N THR A 224 -7.66 -8.51 15.30
CA THR A 224 -7.80 -8.66 13.84
C THR A 224 -6.47 -8.66 13.10
N GLU A 225 -5.47 -7.90 13.58
CA GLU A 225 -4.13 -7.86 12.98
C GLU A 225 -3.43 -9.23 12.94
N GLU A 226 -3.68 -10.09 13.93
CA GLU A 226 -3.06 -11.42 14.04
C GLU A 226 -3.65 -12.36 12.96
N VAL A 227 -4.96 -12.28 12.76
CA VAL A 227 -5.67 -12.99 11.67
C VAL A 227 -5.21 -12.47 10.32
N VAL A 228 -5.08 -11.16 10.16
CA VAL A 228 -4.58 -10.51 8.95
C VAL A 228 -3.18 -10.99 8.61
N ALA A 229 -2.28 -11.08 9.60
CA ALA A 229 -0.93 -11.58 9.40
C ALA A 229 -0.91 -13.06 8.97
N ALA A 230 -1.77 -13.90 9.55
CA ALA A 230 -1.91 -15.31 9.14
C ALA A 230 -2.46 -15.43 7.71
N LEU A 231 -3.51 -14.67 7.37
CA LEU A 231 -4.09 -14.64 6.02
C LEU A 231 -3.12 -14.06 4.98
N SER A 232 -2.22 -13.15 5.35
CA SER A 232 -1.18 -12.62 4.45
C SER A 232 -0.20 -13.71 3.98
N VAL A 233 0.01 -14.79 4.74
CA VAL A 233 0.84 -15.93 4.30
C VAL A 233 0.16 -16.67 3.14
N LEU A 234 -1.16 -16.83 3.23
CA LEU A 234 -1.95 -17.53 2.23
C LEU A 234 -2.14 -16.69 0.96
N THR A 235 -2.32 -15.38 1.14
CA THR A 235 -2.87 -14.49 0.10
C THR A 235 -1.92 -13.41 -0.39
N ALA A 236 -0.67 -13.33 0.07
CA ALA A 236 0.26 -12.36 -0.49
C ALA A 236 0.36 -12.49 -2.03
N PRO A 237 0.30 -11.39 -2.80
CA PRO A 237 0.46 -11.42 -4.25
C PRO A 237 1.78 -12.07 -4.69
N GLY A 238 1.73 -12.98 -5.66
CA GLY A 238 2.89 -13.64 -6.27
C GLY A 238 3.56 -14.72 -5.43
N ASP A 239 3.69 -14.55 -4.11
CA ASP A 239 4.40 -15.51 -3.24
C ASP A 239 3.56 -16.05 -2.06
N GLY A 240 2.26 -15.74 -2.01
CA GLY A 240 1.32 -16.41 -1.12
C GLY A 240 1.07 -17.85 -1.56
N VAL A 241 0.76 -18.73 -0.61
CA VAL A 241 0.55 -20.17 -0.88
C VAL A 241 -0.48 -20.41 -1.98
N LEU A 242 -1.58 -19.65 -1.98
CA LEU A 242 -2.65 -19.83 -2.95
C LEU A 242 -2.29 -19.31 -4.35
N ASP A 243 -1.52 -18.21 -4.45
CA ASP A 243 -1.04 -17.71 -5.73
C ASP A 243 -0.02 -18.67 -6.36
N GLN A 244 0.91 -19.21 -5.57
CA GLN A 244 1.86 -20.21 -6.04
C GLN A 244 1.14 -21.47 -6.54
N ALA A 245 0.07 -21.89 -5.86
CA ALA A 245 -0.75 -23.02 -6.32
C ALA A 245 -1.44 -22.74 -7.66
N VAL A 246 -1.96 -21.52 -7.87
CA VAL A 246 -2.52 -21.09 -9.17
C VAL A 246 -1.46 -21.12 -10.26
N ASP A 247 -0.27 -20.60 -9.99
CA ASP A 247 0.83 -20.60 -10.95
C ASP A 247 1.27 -22.03 -11.33
N VAL A 248 1.43 -22.92 -10.35
CA VAL A 248 1.73 -24.35 -10.58
C VAL A 248 0.67 -25.01 -11.46
N LEU A 249 -0.62 -24.71 -11.26
CA LEU A 249 -1.69 -25.23 -12.12
C LEU A 249 -1.58 -24.72 -13.56
N HIS A 250 -1.24 -23.45 -13.76
CA HIS A 250 -1.00 -22.89 -15.09
C HIS A 250 0.23 -23.50 -15.78
N GLN A 251 1.34 -23.66 -15.06
CA GLN A 251 2.53 -24.31 -15.58
C GLN A 251 2.26 -25.78 -15.94
N THR A 252 1.49 -26.48 -15.10
CA THR A 252 1.08 -27.87 -15.39
C THR A 252 0.18 -27.93 -16.62
N ALA A 253 -0.74 -26.98 -16.81
CA ALA A 253 -1.56 -26.90 -18.01
C ALA A 253 -0.73 -26.66 -19.28
N ALA A 254 0.25 -25.76 -19.23
CA ALA A 254 1.18 -25.52 -20.33
C ALA A 254 2.02 -26.76 -20.66
N TRP A 255 2.43 -27.52 -19.65
CA TRP A 255 3.13 -28.79 -19.83
C TRP A 255 2.26 -29.84 -20.54
N TRP A 256 0.98 -29.97 -20.16
CA TRP A 256 0.03 -30.86 -20.85
C TRP A 256 -0.17 -30.49 -22.32
N GLU A 257 -0.25 -29.21 -22.65
CA GLU A 257 -0.30 -28.77 -24.05
C GLU A 257 0.97 -29.08 -24.82
N GLY A 258 2.13 -28.99 -24.17
CA GLY A 258 3.41 -29.34 -24.78
C GLY A 258 3.51 -30.81 -25.16
N LEU A 259 2.79 -31.71 -24.47
CA LEU A 259 2.77 -33.14 -24.82
C LEU A 259 2.10 -33.37 -26.18
N ASN A 260 0.93 -32.75 -26.41
CA ASN A 260 0.12 -32.85 -27.63
C ASN A 260 0.12 -34.25 -28.29
N SER A 261 0.13 -35.29 -27.47
CA SER A 261 0.41 -36.67 -27.84
C SER A 261 -0.87 -37.49 -28.01
N THR A 262 -1.92 -37.10 -27.28
CA THR A 262 -3.26 -37.67 -27.36
C THR A 262 -4.30 -36.57 -27.59
N ALA A 263 -5.44 -36.97 -28.15
CA ALA A 263 -6.59 -36.07 -28.33
C ALA A 263 -7.16 -35.53 -27.00
N SER A 264 -6.80 -36.13 -25.86
CA SER A 264 -7.27 -35.73 -24.52
C SER A 264 -6.36 -34.72 -23.83
N ASP A 265 -5.09 -34.59 -24.25
CA ASP A 265 -4.12 -33.69 -23.63
C ASP A 265 -4.61 -32.22 -23.60
N PRO A 266 -5.20 -31.67 -24.68
CA PRO A 266 -5.76 -30.32 -24.65
C PRO A 266 -6.94 -30.16 -23.68
N HIS A 267 -7.74 -31.22 -23.47
CA HIS A 267 -8.84 -31.18 -22.50
C HIS A 267 -8.34 -31.12 -21.05
N TYR A 268 -7.27 -31.84 -20.71
CA TYR A 268 -6.68 -31.75 -19.37
C TYR A 268 -6.08 -30.37 -19.11
N ALA A 269 -5.37 -29.80 -20.08
CA ALA A 269 -4.85 -28.44 -19.97
C ALA A 269 -5.97 -27.40 -19.78
N ALA A 270 -7.05 -27.49 -20.57
CA ALA A 270 -8.21 -26.61 -20.42
C ALA A 270 -8.84 -26.73 -19.03
N ARG A 271 -8.99 -27.95 -18.51
CA ARG A 271 -9.55 -28.18 -17.18
C ARG A 271 -8.67 -27.62 -16.06
N LEU A 272 -7.35 -27.77 -16.15
CA LEU A 272 -6.42 -27.21 -15.18
C LEU A 272 -6.50 -25.68 -15.15
N ARG A 273 -6.61 -25.02 -16.32
CA ARG A 273 -6.81 -23.57 -16.39
C ARG A 273 -8.14 -23.13 -15.79
N GLU A 274 -9.22 -23.88 -16.01
CA GLU A 274 -10.51 -23.57 -15.39
C GLU A 274 -10.41 -23.62 -13.86
N ILE A 275 -9.73 -24.64 -13.31
CA ILE A 275 -9.51 -24.77 -11.87
C ILE A 275 -8.63 -23.61 -11.37
N ALA A 276 -7.54 -23.29 -12.07
CA ALA A 276 -6.65 -22.17 -11.73
C ALA A 276 -7.42 -20.83 -11.68
N ASN A 277 -8.22 -20.53 -12.71
CA ASN A 277 -9.03 -19.32 -12.79
C ASN A 277 -10.07 -19.23 -11.66
N ARG A 278 -10.70 -20.35 -11.31
CA ARG A 278 -11.66 -20.40 -10.19
C ARG A 278 -10.96 -20.20 -8.85
N THR A 279 -9.81 -20.84 -8.64
CA THR A 279 -9.00 -20.64 -7.45
C THR A 279 -8.55 -19.19 -7.31
N ASP A 280 -8.05 -18.57 -8.38
CA ASP A 280 -7.65 -17.15 -8.40
C ASP A 280 -8.81 -16.22 -7.98
N SER A 281 -10.04 -16.50 -8.44
CA SER A 281 -11.23 -15.77 -8.00
C SER A 281 -11.43 -15.86 -6.48
N TYR A 282 -11.28 -17.04 -5.88
CA TYR A 282 -11.37 -17.21 -4.42
C TYR A 282 -10.21 -16.52 -3.70
N VAL A 283 -9.00 -16.54 -4.26
CA VAL A 283 -7.87 -15.81 -3.66
C VAL A 283 -8.17 -14.31 -3.58
N ARG A 284 -8.72 -13.72 -4.65
CA ARG A 284 -9.12 -12.31 -4.66
C ARG A 284 -10.20 -12.01 -3.62
N GLU A 285 -11.17 -12.89 -3.44
CA GLU A 285 -12.20 -12.74 -2.41
C GLU A 285 -11.61 -12.80 -0.99
N ILE A 286 -10.74 -13.77 -0.71
CA ILE A 286 -10.08 -13.89 0.60
C ILE A 286 -9.18 -12.68 0.87
N ARG A 287 -8.50 -12.14 -0.15
CA ARG A 287 -7.73 -10.88 -0.04
C ARG A 287 -8.61 -9.71 0.37
N ALA A 288 -9.80 -9.58 -0.22
CA ALA A 288 -10.76 -8.53 0.12
C ALA A 288 -11.23 -8.67 1.58
N LEU A 289 -11.62 -9.88 2.00
CA LEU A 289 -11.99 -10.16 3.40
C LEU A 289 -10.86 -9.86 4.38
N ARG A 290 -9.62 -10.18 4.01
CA ARG A 290 -8.42 -9.83 4.80
C ARG A 290 -8.22 -8.30 4.87
N GLY A 291 -8.50 -7.58 3.79
CA GLY A 291 -8.53 -6.11 3.77
C GLY A 291 -9.56 -5.53 4.74
N ASP A 292 -10.79 -6.05 4.72
CA ASP A 292 -11.86 -5.63 5.63
C ASP A 292 -11.50 -5.91 7.10
N LEU A 293 -10.90 -7.07 7.40
CA LEU A 293 -10.41 -7.39 8.73
C LEU A 293 -9.31 -6.44 9.19
N ALA A 294 -8.36 -6.13 8.29
CA ALA A 294 -7.31 -5.17 8.57
C ALA A 294 -7.94 -3.82 8.91
N ASP A 295 -8.85 -3.31 8.08
CA ASP A 295 -9.49 -2.02 8.27
C ASP A 295 -10.28 -1.86 9.56
N ARG A 296 -10.88 -2.95 10.06
CA ARG A 296 -11.55 -2.95 11.37
C ARG A 296 -10.59 -2.71 12.51
N HIS A 297 -9.35 -3.20 12.40
CA HIS A 297 -8.25 -3.01 13.35
C HIS A 297 -8.68 -3.01 14.83
N ALA A 298 -9.38 -4.07 15.22
CA ALA A 298 -10.01 -4.18 16.54
C ALA A 298 -9.66 -5.50 17.25
N ALA A 299 -9.77 -5.47 18.59
CA ALA A 299 -9.70 -6.65 19.42
C ALA A 299 -10.88 -7.59 19.16
N HIS A 300 -10.64 -8.90 19.21
CA HIS A 300 -11.68 -9.90 19.08
C HIS A 300 -12.62 -9.82 20.30
N PRO A 301 -13.96 -9.86 20.14
CA PRO A 301 -14.90 -9.66 21.25
C PRO A 301 -14.67 -10.58 22.45
N GLN A 302 -14.31 -11.84 22.22
CA GLN A 302 -14.01 -12.79 23.29
C GLN A 302 -12.67 -12.54 23.97
N ALA A 303 -11.70 -11.95 23.28
CA ALA A 303 -10.43 -11.54 23.87
C ALA A 303 -10.62 -10.27 24.70
N ALA A 304 -11.37 -9.30 24.17
CA ALA A 304 -11.77 -8.10 24.91
C ALA A 304 -12.55 -8.45 26.19
N ALA A 305 -13.49 -9.39 26.12
CA ALA A 305 -14.22 -9.87 27.30
C ALA A 305 -13.31 -10.54 28.35
N ARG A 306 -12.32 -11.33 27.91
CA ARG A 306 -11.31 -11.94 28.81
C ARG A 306 -10.44 -10.87 29.48
N SER A 307 -9.97 -9.88 28.75
CA SER A 307 -9.19 -8.76 29.29
C SER A 307 -10.01 -7.91 30.27
N ALA A 308 -11.28 -7.64 29.98
CA ALA A 308 -12.17 -6.91 30.89
C ALA A 308 -12.47 -7.69 32.18
N ALA A 309 -12.60 -9.02 32.09
CA ALA A 309 -12.80 -9.90 33.24
C ALA A 309 -11.55 -10.02 34.12
N SER A 310 -10.34 -9.91 33.55
CA SER A 310 -9.08 -9.96 34.27
C SER A 310 -8.57 -8.59 34.75
N GLY A 311 -9.11 -7.49 34.21
CA GLY A 311 -8.86 -6.12 34.66
C GLY A 311 -9.59 -5.70 35.93
N HIS A 312 -10.49 -6.54 36.46
CA HIS A 312 -11.03 -6.36 37.80
C HIS A 312 -10.06 -7.01 38.80
N ASP A 313 -9.14 -6.24 39.36
CA ASP A 313 -8.43 -6.65 40.57
C ASP A 313 -9.51 -7.03 41.61
N PRO A 314 -9.55 -8.29 42.10
CA PRO A 314 -10.56 -8.72 43.06
C PRO A 314 -10.57 -7.85 44.32
N ARG A 315 -9.46 -7.15 44.63
CA ARG A 315 -9.41 -6.17 45.72
C ARG A 315 -10.16 -4.88 45.40
N VAL A 316 -10.14 -4.39 44.16
CA VAL A 316 -10.89 -3.21 43.72
C VAL A 316 -12.37 -3.54 43.60
N ALA A 317 -12.71 -4.73 43.10
CA ALA A 317 -14.08 -5.22 43.08
C ALA A 317 -14.65 -5.41 44.50
N ALA A 318 -13.83 -5.88 45.46
CA ALA A 318 -14.20 -5.97 46.87
C ALA A 318 -14.30 -4.59 47.57
N ALA A 319 -13.51 -3.60 47.15
CA ALA A 319 -13.56 -2.25 47.69
C ALA A 319 -14.75 -1.43 47.14
N LEU A 320 -15.21 -1.72 45.92
CA LEU A 320 -16.38 -1.10 45.29
C LEU A 320 -17.69 -1.84 45.58
N ALA A 321 -17.62 -3.08 46.04
CA ALA A 321 -18.78 -3.74 46.63
C ALA A 321 -19.17 -2.99 47.91
N SER A 322 -20.19 -2.14 47.80
CA SER A 322 -20.83 -1.50 48.94
C SER A 322 -21.08 -2.57 50.01
N SER A 323 -20.37 -2.45 51.13
CA SER A 323 -20.59 -3.29 52.30
C SER A 323 -22.09 -3.28 52.60
N PRO A 324 -22.76 -4.44 52.77
CA PRO A 324 -24.15 -4.42 53.19
C PRO A 324 -24.19 -3.58 54.47
N ALA A 325 -24.96 -2.50 54.43
CA ALA A 325 -25.12 -1.63 55.57
C ALA A 325 -25.48 -2.52 56.76
N SER A 326 -24.61 -2.60 57.75
CA SER A 326 -25.05 -3.00 59.07
C SER A 326 -26.14 -2.00 59.42
N GLU A 327 -27.40 -2.45 59.39
CA GLU A 327 -28.47 -1.82 60.12
C GLU A 327 -27.98 -1.71 61.56
N ARG A 328 -27.42 -0.55 61.91
CA ARG A 328 -27.27 -0.17 63.30
C ARG A 328 -28.68 0.06 63.79
N THR A 329 -29.29 -1.00 64.32
CA THR A 329 -30.43 -0.90 65.21
C THR A 329 -29.93 -0.17 66.46
N LEU A 330 -29.96 1.16 66.41
CA LEU A 330 -29.75 2.03 67.57
C LEU A 330 -31.10 2.19 68.28
N THR A 331 -31.67 1.10 68.76
CA THR A 331 -32.75 1.17 69.74
C THR A 331 -32.13 1.17 71.14
N GLY A 332 -32.29 2.28 71.85
CA GLY A 332 -31.94 2.39 73.27
C GLY A 332 -30.67 3.19 73.60
N HIS A 333 -30.20 4.09 72.73
CA HIS A 333 -29.07 4.96 73.05
C HIS A 333 -29.51 6.41 73.32
N HIS A 334 -29.02 6.96 74.43
CA HIS A 334 -29.42 8.23 75.05
C HIS A 334 -29.27 9.50 74.18
N ALA A 335 -28.77 9.36 72.95
CA ALA A 335 -28.54 10.47 72.01
C ALA A 335 -29.77 10.82 71.14
N GLU A 336 -30.83 10.00 71.14
CA GLU A 336 -32.08 10.34 70.43
C GLU A 336 -32.75 11.61 70.99
N THR A 337 -32.55 11.92 72.27
CA THR A 337 -33.22 13.06 72.92
C THR A 337 -32.63 14.42 72.53
N LEU A 338 -31.45 14.45 71.89
CA LEU A 338 -30.77 15.70 71.52
C LEU A 338 -31.08 16.19 70.09
N LEU A 339 -31.69 15.35 69.23
CA LEU A 339 -32.00 15.71 67.84
C LEU A 339 -33.47 16.08 67.59
N ALA A 340 -34.33 16.01 68.62
CA ALA A 340 -35.77 16.30 68.53
C ALA A 340 -36.19 17.65 69.15
N ALA A 341 -35.26 18.58 69.39
CA ALA A 341 -35.60 19.90 69.92
C ALA A 341 -35.94 20.89 68.79
N PRO A 342 -37.14 21.52 68.79
CA PRO A 342 -37.48 22.57 67.83
C PRO A 342 -36.72 23.88 68.15
N PRO A 343 -36.43 24.73 67.15
CA PRO A 343 -35.71 25.98 67.38
C PRO A 343 -36.57 27.00 68.13
N PRO A 344 -36.02 27.77 69.08
CA PRO A 344 -36.74 28.88 69.71
C PRO A 344 -36.86 30.06 68.75
N ALA A 345 -38.04 30.69 68.74
CA ALA A 345 -38.27 31.98 68.11
C ALA A 345 -37.66 33.10 68.98
N ALA A 346 -36.93 34.03 68.36
CA ALA A 346 -36.56 35.29 69.00
C ALA A 346 -36.45 36.42 67.97
N ASP A 347 -37.39 37.34 68.18
CA ASP A 347 -37.51 38.75 67.81
C ASP A 347 -36.40 39.52 67.08
N ARG A 348 -36.88 40.32 66.11
CA ARG A 348 -36.26 41.55 65.61
C ARG A 348 -35.97 42.53 66.76
N PRO A 349 -34.97 43.40 66.57
CA PRO A 349 -35.19 44.82 66.84
C PRO A 349 -34.87 45.69 65.62
N ALA A 350 -35.71 46.70 65.45
CA ALA A 350 -35.49 47.84 64.58
C ALA A 350 -34.54 48.85 65.25
N GLY A 351 -33.69 49.51 64.47
CA GLY A 351 -32.95 50.69 64.93
C GLY A 351 -31.89 51.16 63.93
N ARG A 352 -31.95 52.43 63.55
CA ARG A 352 -31.27 53.09 62.42
C ARG A 352 -30.49 54.31 62.96
N ILE A 353 -29.29 54.60 62.44
CA ILE A 353 -28.52 55.89 62.54
C ILE A 353 -28.05 56.23 63.99
N ARG A 354 -26.83 56.65 64.31
CA ARG A 354 -25.72 57.34 63.62
C ARG A 354 -24.39 56.85 64.16
#